data_AF-A0A5Q4E322-F1
#
_entry.id   AF-A0A5Q4E322-F1
#
_cell.length_a   1.000
_cell.length_b   1.000
_cell.length_c   1.000
_cell.angle_alpha   90.00
_cell.angle_beta   90.00
_cell.angle_gamma   90.00
#
_symmetry.space_group_name_H-M   'P 1'
#
loop_
_entity.id
_entity.type
_entity.pdbx_description
1 polymer ?
#
loop_
_entity_poly.entity_id
_entity_poly.type
_entity_poly.pdbx_seq_one_letter_code
_entity_poly.pdbx_strand_id
1 'polypeptide(L)'
;MRVRDLGAIEADPEAYAPQHGGYCAWAVKNGNLASVDPESWPIVDGKLYLNYSAGVQRQWQGDIAGNIALGDQNWPAALSRTTVSESGQNW
;
A
#
# COMPACT_ATOMS: atom_id res chain seq x y z
N MET A 1 20.94 -11.86 -4.85
CA MET A 1 20.13 -10.64 -4.96
C MET A 1 19.76 -10.26 -3.52
N ARG A 2 20.46 -9.27 -2.93
CA ARG A 2 20.23 -8.89 -1.53
C ARG A 2 18.99 -8.02 -1.44
N VAL A 3 18.05 -8.45 -0.61
CA VAL A 3 16.91 -7.68 -0.13
C VAL A 3 17.45 -6.33 0.37
N ARG A 4 16.85 -5.23 -0.10
CA ARG A 4 17.37 -3.87 0.09
C ARG A 4 17.45 -3.52 1.59
N ASP A 5 18.56 -2.87 1.91
CA ASP A 5 19.05 -2.46 3.23
C ASP A 5 18.01 -1.66 4.03
N LEU A 6 17.65 -2.14 5.22
CA LEU A 6 16.73 -1.47 6.16
C LEU A 6 17.25 -0.10 6.61
N GLY A 7 18.57 0.14 6.55
CA GLY A 7 19.18 1.40 6.98
C GLY A 7 18.89 2.62 6.08
N ALA A 8 18.47 2.40 4.83
CA ALA A 8 18.08 3.51 3.94
C ALA A 8 16.69 4.08 4.27
N ILE A 9 15.83 3.27 4.93
CA ILE A 9 14.49 3.67 5.36
C ILE A 9 14.56 4.61 6.57
N GLU A 10 15.58 4.46 7.42
CA GLU A 10 15.76 5.27 8.63
C GLU A 10 16.28 6.69 8.35
N ALA A 11 16.97 6.89 7.22
CA ALA A 11 17.66 8.15 6.93
C ALA A 11 16.75 9.24 6.35
N ASP A 12 15.73 8.85 5.56
CA ASP A 12 14.74 9.78 4.99
C ASP A 12 13.46 9.02 4.58
N PRO A 13 12.62 8.59 5.55
CA PRO A 13 11.47 7.73 5.29
C PRO A 13 10.43 8.39 4.37
N GLU A 14 10.40 9.72 4.30
CA GLU A 14 9.49 10.48 3.45
C GLU A 14 9.88 10.41 1.96
N ALA A 15 11.18 10.34 1.65
CA ALA A 15 11.69 10.31 0.27
C ALA A 15 11.38 9.00 -0.47
N TYR A 16 11.14 7.91 0.28
CA TYR A 16 10.79 6.59 -0.25
C TYR A 16 9.42 6.10 0.22
N ALA A 17 8.64 6.98 0.87
CA ALA A 17 7.34 6.61 1.41
C ALA A 17 6.42 6.13 0.27
N PRO A 18 5.93 4.88 0.32
CA PRO A 18 4.85 4.47 -0.55
C PRO A 18 3.67 5.42 -0.35
N GLN A 19 2.89 5.69 -1.40
CA GLN A 19 1.79 6.66 -1.33
C GLN A 19 0.80 6.36 -0.19
N HIS A 20 0.66 5.07 0.16
CA HIS A 20 -0.14 4.57 1.28
C HIS A 20 0.71 3.85 2.35
N GLY A 21 1.88 4.41 2.69
CA GLY A 21 2.63 4.08 3.91
C GLY A 21 3.09 2.62 4.07
N GLY A 22 3.23 1.86 2.98
CA GLY A 22 3.61 0.44 3.04
C GLY A 22 2.45 -0.54 2.97
N TYR A 23 1.21 -0.08 2.79
CA TYR A 23 0.01 -0.92 2.76
C TYR A 23 -0.50 -1.16 1.35
N CYS A 24 -1.26 -2.24 1.19
CA CYS A 24 -1.87 -2.63 -0.08
C CYS A 24 -2.84 -1.55 -0.58
N ALA A 25 -2.59 -0.96 -1.74
CA ALA A 25 -3.41 0.07 -2.36
C ALA A 25 -4.86 -0.42 -2.61
N TRP A 26 -5.04 -1.71 -2.88
CA TRP A 26 -6.37 -2.31 -2.97
C TRP A 26 -7.09 -2.39 -1.62
N ALA A 27 -6.39 -2.68 -0.53
CA ALA A 27 -7.00 -2.67 0.81
C ALA A 27 -7.37 -1.24 1.21
N VAL A 28 -6.46 -0.30 0.96
CA VAL A 28 -6.63 1.12 1.30
C VAL A 28 -7.83 1.72 0.60
N LYS A 29 -8.05 1.42 -0.69
CA LYS A 29 -9.25 1.87 -1.40
C LYS A 29 -10.56 1.33 -0.82
N ASN A 30 -10.52 0.23 -0.06
CA ASN A 30 -11.67 -0.36 0.61
C ASN A 30 -11.75 0.09 2.09
N GLY A 31 -10.91 1.04 2.52
CA GLY A 31 -10.87 1.54 3.89
C GLY A 31 -10.19 0.59 4.89
N ASN A 32 -9.45 -0.39 4.40
CA ASN A 32 -8.73 -1.39 5.19
C ASN A 32 -7.22 -1.24 4.99
N LEU A 33 -6.44 -1.80 5.91
CA LEU A 33 -5.00 -1.98 5.72
C LEU A 33 -4.68 -3.47 5.60
N ALA A 34 -3.81 -3.79 4.65
CA ALA A 34 -3.28 -5.14 4.49
C ALA A 34 -1.79 -5.08 4.21
N SER A 35 -1.11 -6.17 4.53
CA SER A 35 0.30 -6.36 4.16
C SER A 35 0.46 -6.37 2.64
N VAL A 36 1.72 -6.28 2.19
CA VAL A 36 2.08 -6.19 0.78
C VAL A 36 3.03 -7.31 0.41
N ASP A 37 3.02 -7.67 -0.87
CA ASP A 37 4.03 -8.51 -1.46
C ASP A 37 5.12 -7.61 -2.07
N PRO A 38 6.41 -7.77 -1.68
CA PRO A 38 7.51 -6.95 -2.16
C PRO A 38 7.77 -7.07 -3.68
N GLU A 39 7.17 -8.04 -4.37
CA GLU A 39 7.26 -8.19 -5.82
C GLU A 39 6.04 -7.62 -6.56
N SER A 40 4.98 -7.24 -5.83
CA SER A 40 3.68 -6.85 -6.41
C SER A 40 3.43 -5.34 -6.33
N TRP A 41 4.22 -4.54 -7.04
CA TRP A 41 4.09 -3.08 -7.03
C TRP A 41 4.15 -2.44 -8.43
N PRO A 42 3.13 -1.67 -8.82
CA PRO A 42 3.23 -0.74 -9.94
C PRO A 42 3.71 0.65 -9.49
N ILE A 43 4.38 1.34 -10.42
CA ILE A 43 4.62 2.79 -10.33
C ILE A 43 3.65 3.48 -11.28
N VAL A 44 2.89 4.45 -10.77
CA VAL A 44 1.94 5.26 -11.55
C VAL A 44 2.21 6.72 -11.26
N ASP A 45 2.43 7.53 -12.30
CA ASP A 45 2.73 8.97 -12.19
C ASP A 45 3.87 9.28 -11.21
N GLY A 46 4.90 8.43 -11.20
CA GLY A 46 6.05 8.56 -10.31
C GLY A 46 5.80 8.14 -8.86
N LYS A 47 4.61 7.63 -8.54
CA LYS A 47 4.22 7.17 -7.20
C LYS A 47 4.21 5.64 -7.11
N LEU A 48 4.77 5.12 -6.03
CA LEU A 48 4.81 3.69 -5.75
C LEU A 48 3.51 3.23 -5.08
N TYR A 49 2.85 2.25 -5.68
CA TYR A 49 1.68 1.58 -5.13
C TYR A 49 2.03 0.12 -4.84
N LEU A 50 1.72 -0.36 -3.65
CA LEU A 50 2.00 -1.73 -3.25
C LEU A 50 0.72 -2.55 -3.28
N ASN A 51 0.80 -3.84 -3.58
CA ASN A 51 -0.35 -4.75 -3.55
C ASN A 51 -0.03 -6.00 -2.75
N TYR A 52 -1.09 -6.62 -2.21
CA TYR A 52 -1.00 -7.84 -1.40
C TYR A 52 -0.48 -9.06 -2.19
N SER A 53 -0.79 -9.13 -3.49
CA SER A 53 -0.33 -10.19 -4.39
C SER A 53 -0.48 -9.77 -5.84
N ALA A 54 0.13 -10.52 -6.77
CA ALA A 54 -0.02 -10.28 -8.21
C ALA A 54 -1.49 -10.37 -8.69
N GLY A 55 -2.32 -11.19 -8.03
CA GLY A 55 -3.75 -11.27 -8.32
C GLY A 55 -4.49 -10.00 -7.93
N VAL A 56 -4.20 -9.47 -6.73
CA VAL A 56 -4.76 -8.20 -6.24
C VAL A 56 -4.26 -7.03 -7.07
N GLN A 57 -2.98 -7.03 -7.47
CA GLN A 57 -2.43 -6.04 -8.38
C GLN A 57 -3.19 -5.97 -9.70
N ARG A 58 -3.49 -7.13 -10.32
CA ARG A 58 -4.29 -7.16 -11.55
C ARG A 58 -5.69 -6.59 -11.36
N GLN A 59 -6.34 -6.88 -10.24
CA GLN A 59 -7.64 -6.29 -9.91
C GLN A 59 -7.54 -4.77 -9.72
N TRP A 60 -6.51 -4.31 -9.02
CA TRP A 60 -6.22 -2.88 -8.82
C TRP A 60 -5.91 -2.16 -10.14
N GLN A 61 -5.22 -2.83 -11.06
CA GLN A 61 -4.92 -2.27 -12.39
C GLN A 61 -6.16 -2.15 -13.30
N GLY A 62 -7.28 -2.79 -12.96
CA GLY A 62 -8.52 -2.68 -13.74
C GLY A 62 -9.15 -1.29 -13.74
N ASP A 63 -8.87 -0.47 -12.72
CA ASP A 63 -9.29 0.93 -12.64
C ASP A 63 -8.29 1.72 -11.79
N ILE A 64 -7.10 1.96 -12.35
CA ILE A 64 -6.00 2.61 -11.62
C ILE A 64 -6.42 3.98 -11.07
N ALA A 65 -7.02 4.84 -11.91
CA ALA A 65 -7.40 6.19 -11.51
C ALA A 65 -8.47 6.18 -10.41
N GLY A 66 -9.52 5.36 -10.55
CA GLY A 66 -10.57 5.25 -9.53
C GLY A 66 -10.05 4.65 -8.22
N ASN A 67 -9.18 3.64 -8.30
CA ASN A 67 -8.59 3.01 -7.12
C ASN A 67 -7.62 3.94 -6.38
N ILE A 68 -6.88 4.79 -7.09
CA ILE A 68 -6.06 5.85 -6.49
C ILE A 68 -6.96 6.87 -5.79
N ALA A 69 -7.99 7.39 -6.47
CA ALA A 69 -8.89 8.38 -5.90
C ALA A 69 -9.62 7.87 -4.65
N LEU A 70 -10.08 6.61 -4.66
CA LEU A 70 -10.69 5.97 -3.49
C LEU A 70 -9.67 5.69 -2.40
N GLY A 71 -8.46 5.27 -2.76
CA GLY A 71 -7.36 5.06 -1.82
C GLY A 71 -7.02 6.33 -1.06
N ASP A 72 -6.83 7.44 -1.77
CA ASP A 72 -6.47 8.73 -1.19
C ASP A 72 -7.59 9.29 -0.30
N GLN A 73 -8.85 9.08 -0.66
CA GLN A 73 -10.01 9.44 0.19
C GLN A 73 -10.08 8.61 1.46
N ASN A 74 -9.83 7.31 1.37
CA ASN A 74 -9.93 6.38 2.50
C ASN A 74 -8.67 6.35 3.38
N TRP A 75 -7.55 6.88 2.88
CA TRP A 75 -6.27 6.85 3.56
C TRP A 75 -6.29 7.42 5.01
N PRO A 76 -6.90 8.59 5.28
CA PRO A 76 -6.99 9.12 6.65
C PRO A 76 -7.79 8.19 7.58
N ALA A 77 -8.88 7.60 7.07
CA ALA A 77 -9.74 6.70 7.83
C ALA A 77 -9.03 5.36 8.10
N ALA A 78 -8.32 4.82 7.11
CA ALA A 78 -7.57 3.57 7.22
C ALA A 78 -6.48 3.65 8.31
N LEU A 79 -5.76 4.77 8.39
CA LEU A 79 -4.77 5.04 9.45
C LEU A 79 -5.41 5.16 10.84
N SER A 80 -6.57 5.80 10.94
CA SER A 80 -7.26 5.96 12.23
C SER A 80 -7.77 4.64 12.83
N ARG A 81 -7.98 3.61 12.00
CA ARG A 81 -8.38 2.27 12.46
C ARG A 81 -7.20 1.43 12.95
N THR A 82 -5.97 1.72 12.48
CA THR A 82 -4.75 1.00 12.87
C THR A 82 -4.36 1.26 14.31
N THR A 83 -4.71 2.41 14.87
CA THR A 83 -4.51 2.72 16.28
C THR A 83 -5.32 1.82 17.23
N VAL A 84 -6.21 0.95 16.71
CA VAL A 84 -7.10 0.10 17.53
C VAL A 84 -7.12 -1.39 17.16
N SER A 85 -6.47 -1.89 16.09
CA SER A 85 -6.57 -3.33 15.78
C SER A 85 -5.30 -3.98 15.21
N GLU A 86 -4.48 -4.55 16.10
CA GLU A 86 -3.70 -5.76 15.83
C GLU A 86 -4.65 -6.96 15.86
N SER A 87 -5.38 -7.22 14.78
CA SER A 87 -6.19 -8.46 14.72
C SER A 87 -6.21 -9.03 13.32
N GLY A 88 -5.44 -10.11 13.16
CA GLY A 88 -5.69 -11.25 12.27
C GLY A 88 -6.49 -10.97 10.99
N GLN A 89 -5.77 -10.80 9.88
CA GLN A 89 -6.36 -10.79 8.55
C GLN A 89 -6.80 -12.22 8.18
N ASN A 90 -8.09 -12.51 8.34
CA ASN A 90 -8.78 -13.62 7.68
C ASN A 90 -9.51 -13.05 6.46
N TRP A 91 -9.20 -13.57 5.27
CA TRP A 91 -9.92 -13.37 4.03
C TRP A 91 -10.32 -14.72 3.45
#